data_AF-A0A7W8F2S8-F1
#
_entry.id   AF-A0A7W8F2S8-F1
#
_cell.length_a   1.000
_cell.length_b   1.000
_cell.length_c   1.000
_cell.angle_alpha   90.00
_cell.angle_beta   90.00
_cell.angle_gamma   90.00
#
_symmetry.space_group_name_H-M   'P 1'
#
loop_
_entity.id
_entity.type
_entity.pdbx_description
1 polymer ?
#
loop_
_entity_poly.entity_id
_entity_poly.type
_entity_poly.pdbx_seq_one_letter_code
_entity_poly.pdbx_strand_id
1 'polypeptide(L)'
;MTVPSAPPSRLAAPSLTDRAMHAFPVHHPDSRLRIGALLQLLGTPPHREHLRDHILGRLAGLPALTHFLTGAGTHWEPARYPDPAIHVVDHPLPPGPGRLDLAVQRLLREPLPEGVPPWRIWLLHGHAPGTYAVLYLVHHTVQDGAGMLHTLETLFTPHGVPDDRSSAVFPGLRDAPAPTPRDRLRALAATVRATRRTEVWASARHPLSPRRTFRWARVPAASLRTVARTSGGSSNDAYLATVAHTVQGWSAEHWPPAHRSPELALTMPANIRRPEEASAPGNRTAMVRVTLPGGDVPLTARLESAIRETAPLRSRRHREALRRAAAGPRLPSWALRRMTRAYATDPAHAAVGVSGLVVRHALRLGGDPVLSVTPVGCLPEGNPLGVLMLTYRGTSTACFMADRALPGLDALHLRWQRAVQCHARGAAGG
;
A
#
# COMPACT_ATOMS: atom_id res chain seq x y z
N MET A 1 -31.54 -6.15 -33.38
CA MET A 1 -30.29 -6.92 -33.30
C MET A 1 -29.60 -6.61 -31.99
N THR A 2 -29.87 -7.41 -30.98
CA THR A 2 -29.24 -7.38 -29.66
C THR A 2 -27.95 -8.17 -29.72
N VAL A 3 -26.81 -7.52 -29.47
CA VAL A 3 -25.53 -8.21 -29.25
C VAL A 3 -25.63 -8.97 -27.93
N PRO A 4 -25.28 -10.27 -27.85
CA PRO A 4 -25.28 -10.96 -26.57
C PRO A 4 -24.14 -10.40 -25.72
N SER A 5 -24.49 -9.88 -24.54
CA SER A 5 -23.53 -9.60 -23.47
C SER A 5 -22.81 -10.90 -23.13
N ALA A 6 -21.49 -10.95 -23.34
CA ALA A 6 -20.67 -12.03 -22.81
C ALA A 6 -20.95 -12.16 -21.30
N PRO A 7 -21.12 -13.38 -20.75
CA PRO A 7 -21.29 -13.54 -19.32
C PRO A 7 -20.10 -12.90 -18.59
N PRO A 8 -20.29 -12.28 -17.42
CA PRO A 8 -19.17 -11.72 -16.66
C PRO A 8 -18.16 -12.83 -16.46
N SER A 9 -16.93 -12.61 -16.94
CA SER A 9 -15.82 -13.55 -16.77
C SER A 9 -15.76 -13.95 -15.30
N ARG A 10 -15.88 -15.25 -15.00
CA ARG A 10 -15.78 -15.74 -13.61
C ARG A 10 -14.56 -15.11 -12.96
N LEU A 11 -14.76 -14.47 -11.80
CA LEU A 11 -13.66 -13.87 -11.04
C LEU A 11 -12.59 -14.94 -10.77
N ALA A 12 -11.32 -14.54 -10.88
CA ALA A 12 -10.22 -15.41 -10.49
C ALA A 12 -10.37 -15.83 -9.03
N ALA A 13 -9.98 -17.07 -8.71
CA ALA A 13 -10.01 -17.57 -7.35
C ALA A 13 -9.16 -16.68 -6.42
N PRO A 14 -9.54 -16.55 -5.13
CA PRO A 14 -8.76 -15.79 -4.16
C PRO A 14 -7.32 -16.28 -4.06
N SER A 15 -6.37 -15.34 -4.02
CA SER A 15 -4.94 -15.62 -3.88
C SER A 15 -4.58 -16.11 -2.47
N LEU A 16 -3.37 -16.67 -2.31
CA LEU A 16 -2.84 -16.98 -0.99
C LEU A 16 -2.74 -15.75 -0.08
N THR A 17 -2.43 -14.58 -0.66
CA THR A 17 -2.38 -13.31 0.08
C THR A 17 -3.78 -12.89 0.55
N ASP A 18 -4.81 -13.02 -0.29
CA ASP A 18 -6.20 -12.70 0.10
C ASP A 18 -6.63 -13.54 1.29
N ARG A 19 -6.36 -14.84 1.23
CA ARG A 19 -6.65 -15.80 2.29
C ARG A 19 -5.85 -15.52 3.57
N ALA A 20 -4.57 -15.17 3.43
CA ALA A 20 -3.72 -14.84 4.56
C ALA A 20 -4.19 -13.57 5.28
N MET A 21 -4.59 -12.53 4.53
CA MET A 21 -5.15 -11.29 5.07
C MET A 21 -6.51 -11.53 5.71
N HIS A 22 -7.36 -12.35 5.08
CA HIS A 22 -8.68 -12.71 5.65
C HIS A 22 -8.56 -13.49 6.96
N ALA A 23 -7.53 -14.33 7.10
CA ALA A 23 -7.30 -15.13 8.30
C ALA A 23 -6.35 -14.46 9.32
N PHE A 24 -5.92 -13.23 9.06
CA PHE A 24 -4.93 -12.56 9.90
C PHE A 24 -5.54 -12.19 11.26
N PRO A 25 -4.86 -12.49 12.38
CA PRO A 25 -5.38 -12.14 13.70
C PRO A 25 -5.37 -10.63 13.91
N VAL A 26 -6.49 -10.09 14.42
CA VAL A 26 -6.61 -8.68 14.77
C VAL A 26 -7.15 -8.59 16.19
N HIS A 27 -6.32 -8.09 17.10
CA HIS A 27 -6.63 -7.95 18.53
C HIS A 27 -6.84 -6.50 18.95
N HIS A 28 -6.53 -5.53 18.09
CA HIS A 28 -6.71 -4.10 18.38
C HIS A 28 -7.22 -3.32 17.15
N PRO A 29 -8.02 -2.25 17.32
CA PRO A 29 -8.51 -1.45 16.19
C PRO A 29 -7.40 -0.89 15.29
N ASP A 30 -6.24 -0.58 15.86
CA ASP A 30 -5.09 0.00 15.14
C ASP A 30 -4.38 -1.00 14.20
N SER A 31 -4.56 -2.31 14.40
CA SER A 31 -3.93 -3.37 13.60
C SER A 31 -4.87 -3.95 12.53
N ARG A 32 -6.08 -3.39 12.38
CA ARG A 32 -7.05 -3.80 11.37
C ARG A 32 -6.47 -3.61 9.97
N LEU A 33 -6.64 -4.62 9.11
CA LEU A 33 -6.07 -4.66 7.77
C LEU A 33 -6.87 -3.81 6.78
N ARG A 34 -6.72 -2.49 6.89
CA ARG A 34 -7.40 -1.52 6.04
C ARG A 34 -6.41 -0.66 5.30
N ILE A 35 -6.68 -0.46 4.04
CA ILE A 35 -5.94 0.48 3.19
C ILE A 35 -6.92 1.47 2.57
N GLY A 36 -6.38 2.55 2.04
CA GLY A 36 -7.20 3.55 1.41
C GLY A 36 -6.48 4.84 1.10
N ALA A 37 -7.24 5.88 0.86
CA ALA A 37 -6.71 7.20 0.59
C ALA A 37 -7.67 8.28 1.06
N LEU A 38 -7.09 9.39 1.53
CA LEU A 38 -7.75 10.66 1.73
C LEU A 38 -7.47 11.55 0.52
N LEU A 39 -8.53 11.93 -0.19
CA LEU A 39 -8.49 12.85 -1.32
C LEU A 39 -8.94 14.22 -0.83
N GLN A 40 -8.14 15.26 -1.00
CA GLN A 40 -8.55 16.64 -0.74
C GLN A 40 -8.95 17.32 -2.05
N LEU A 41 -10.13 17.93 -2.09
CA LEU A 41 -10.72 18.51 -3.29
C LEU A 41 -10.93 20.02 -3.12
N LEU A 42 -10.79 20.75 -4.22
CA LEU A 42 -11.11 22.17 -4.31
C LEU A 42 -12.52 22.32 -4.87
N GLY A 43 -13.42 22.92 -4.10
CA GLY A 43 -14.79 23.17 -4.51
C GLY A 43 -15.80 23.05 -3.37
N THR A 44 -17.05 22.76 -3.72
CA THR A 44 -18.17 22.69 -2.78
C THR A 44 -18.52 21.23 -2.53
N PRO A 45 -18.60 20.76 -1.27
CA PRO A 45 -18.96 19.37 -1.00
C PRO A 45 -20.30 19.04 -1.67
N PRO A 46 -20.38 17.97 -2.48
CA PRO A 46 -21.65 17.57 -3.08
C PRO A 46 -22.62 17.10 -1.99
N HIS A 47 -23.92 17.16 -2.26
CA HIS A 47 -24.88 16.48 -1.41
C HIS A 47 -24.59 14.96 -1.38
N ARG A 48 -24.79 14.32 -0.23
CA ARG A 48 -24.45 12.89 -0.04
C ARG A 48 -25.11 11.98 -1.07
N GLU A 49 -26.33 12.29 -1.50
CA GLU A 49 -27.06 11.49 -2.50
C GLU A 49 -26.39 11.57 -3.88
N HIS A 50 -25.90 12.75 -4.30
CA HIS A 50 -25.15 12.87 -5.55
C HIS A 50 -23.85 12.05 -5.53
N LEU A 51 -23.17 11.98 -4.38
CA LEU A 51 -22.00 11.12 -4.23
C LEU A 51 -22.37 9.63 -4.31
N ARG A 52 -23.51 9.23 -3.72
CA ARG A 52 -24.02 7.86 -3.82
C ARG A 52 -24.36 7.49 -5.26
N ASP A 53 -25.09 8.33 -5.98
CA ASP A 53 -25.45 8.11 -7.38
C ASP A 53 -24.20 8.01 -8.26
N HIS A 54 -23.22 8.89 -8.02
CA HIS A 54 -21.92 8.87 -8.70
C HIS A 54 -21.17 7.55 -8.51
N ILE A 55 -21.20 6.99 -7.29
CA ILE A 55 -20.60 5.69 -6.97
C ILE A 55 -21.42 4.56 -7.59
N LEU A 56 -22.74 4.57 -7.43
CA LEU A 56 -23.65 3.56 -7.96
C LEU A 56 -23.45 3.34 -9.46
N GLY A 57 -23.37 4.43 -10.23
CA GLY A 57 -23.13 4.40 -11.67
C GLY A 57 -21.79 3.79 -12.10
N ARG A 58 -20.88 3.53 -11.15
CA ARG A 58 -19.54 2.96 -11.40
C ARG A 58 -19.30 1.60 -10.77
N LEU A 59 -20.21 1.13 -9.90
CA LEU A 59 -20.04 -0.14 -9.18
C LEU A 59 -19.93 -1.36 -10.11
N ALA A 60 -20.58 -1.32 -11.28
CA ALA A 60 -20.48 -2.39 -12.28
C ALA A 60 -19.04 -2.64 -12.75
N GLY A 61 -18.20 -1.60 -12.81
CA GLY A 61 -16.78 -1.71 -13.16
C GLY A 61 -15.87 -2.00 -11.96
N LEU A 62 -16.43 -2.15 -10.76
CA LEU A 62 -15.67 -2.30 -9.52
C LEU A 62 -16.08 -3.57 -8.75
N PRO A 63 -15.72 -4.78 -9.25
CA PRO A 63 -15.87 -6.02 -8.50
C PRO A 63 -15.33 -5.96 -7.07
N ALA A 64 -14.24 -5.20 -6.85
CA ALA A 64 -13.65 -4.99 -5.54
C ALA A 64 -14.51 -4.18 -4.55
N LEU A 65 -15.59 -3.54 -5.01
CA LEU A 65 -16.59 -2.87 -4.16
C LEU A 65 -17.93 -3.63 -4.10
N THR A 66 -18.12 -4.63 -4.94
CA THR A 66 -19.37 -5.40 -5.02
C THR A 66 -19.21 -6.84 -4.53
N HIS A 67 -17.99 -7.31 -4.31
CA HIS A 67 -17.71 -8.66 -3.83
C HIS A 67 -16.95 -8.64 -2.51
N PHE A 68 -17.11 -9.71 -1.73
CA PHE A 68 -16.34 -9.96 -0.52
C PHE A 68 -15.99 -11.44 -0.42
N LEU A 69 -15.09 -11.76 0.50
CA LEU A 69 -14.51 -13.09 0.61
C LEU A 69 -15.31 -13.93 1.62
N THR A 70 -15.75 -15.13 1.24
CA THR A 70 -16.52 -16.04 2.09
C THR A 70 -15.94 -17.46 2.12
N GLY A 71 -16.57 -18.39 2.84
CA GLY A 71 -16.13 -19.79 2.92
C GLY A 71 -14.72 -19.95 3.48
N ALA A 72 -14.41 -19.32 4.62
CA ALA A 72 -13.06 -19.26 5.20
C ALA A 72 -11.98 -18.72 4.24
N GLY A 73 -12.38 -17.81 3.35
CA GLY A 73 -11.49 -17.10 2.44
C GLY A 73 -11.34 -17.72 1.05
N THR A 74 -12.15 -18.70 0.68
CA THR A 74 -11.91 -19.53 -0.52
C THR A 74 -12.71 -19.11 -1.74
N HIS A 75 -13.75 -18.28 -1.57
CA HIS A 75 -14.66 -17.87 -2.64
C HIS A 75 -14.92 -16.37 -2.59
N TRP A 76 -15.04 -15.74 -3.76
CA TRP A 76 -15.61 -14.40 -3.89
C TRP A 76 -17.12 -14.51 -4.00
N GLU A 77 -17.83 -13.80 -3.14
CA GLU A 77 -19.27 -13.75 -3.12
C GLU A 77 -19.74 -12.34 -3.51
N PRO A 78 -20.60 -12.21 -4.53
CA PRO A 78 -21.21 -10.92 -4.86
C PRO A 78 -22.18 -10.51 -3.77
N ALA A 79 -22.21 -9.22 -3.43
CA ALA A 79 -23.27 -8.64 -2.63
C ALA A 79 -24.61 -8.79 -3.34
N ARG A 80 -25.63 -9.23 -2.60
CA ARG A 80 -27.00 -9.36 -3.14
C ARG A 80 -27.55 -8.02 -3.64
N TYR A 81 -27.19 -6.93 -2.95
CA TYR A 81 -27.49 -5.56 -3.36
C TYR A 81 -26.35 -4.64 -2.86
N PRO A 82 -25.46 -4.16 -3.74
CA PRO A 82 -24.37 -3.27 -3.35
C PRO A 82 -24.91 -1.84 -3.16
N ASP A 83 -25.57 -1.60 -2.03
CA ASP A 83 -26.19 -0.29 -1.70
C ASP A 83 -25.14 0.73 -1.23
N PRO A 84 -24.86 1.80 -2.01
CA PRO A 84 -23.96 2.85 -1.57
C PRO A 84 -24.41 3.54 -0.28
N ALA A 85 -25.69 3.49 0.10
CA ALA A 85 -26.18 4.12 1.33
C ALA A 85 -25.54 3.54 2.60
N ILE A 86 -25.16 2.25 2.58
CA ILE A 86 -24.44 1.58 3.68
C ILE A 86 -22.99 2.07 3.78
N HIS A 87 -22.40 2.41 2.63
CA HIS A 87 -20.97 2.67 2.50
C HIS A 87 -20.61 4.14 2.45
N VAL A 88 -21.53 5.04 2.11
CA VAL A 88 -21.27 6.48 1.97
C VAL A 88 -21.86 7.23 3.15
N VAL A 89 -20.97 7.84 3.93
CA VAL A 89 -21.29 8.55 5.18
C VAL A 89 -20.94 10.02 5.04
N ASP A 90 -21.91 10.89 5.32
CA ASP A 90 -21.65 12.33 5.46
C ASP A 90 -21.03 12.62 6.83
N HIS A 91 -19.98 13.44 6.89
CA HIS A 91 -19.21 13.67 8.11
C HIS A 91 -18.77 15.15 8.22
N PRO A 92 -19.65 16.04 8.73
CA PRO A 92 -19.32 17.44 8.95
C PRO A 92 -18.25 17.59 10.04
N LEU A 93 -17.34 18.53 9.85
CA LEU A 93 -16.25 18.85 10.76
C LEU A 93 -16.35 20.30 11.23
N PRO A 94 -15.96 20.59 12.49
CA PRO A 94 -15.80 21.98 12.90
C PRO A 94 -14.68 22.65 12.08
N PRO A 95 -14.77 23.97 11.84
CA PRO A 95 -13.72 24.70 11.15
C PRO A 95 -12.43 24.72 11.98
N GLY A 96 -11.30 24.79 11.28
CA GLY A 96 -10.00 25.09 11.89
C GLY A 96 -8.86 24.16 11.47
N PRO A 97 -7.61 24.58 11.73
CA PRO A 97 -6.43 23.81 11.36
C PRO A 97 -6.40 22.47 12.08
N GLY A 98 -5.94 21.43 11.38
CA GLY A 98 -5.78 20.07 11.92
C GLY A 98 -7.08 19.31 12.21
N ARG A 99 -8.27 19.91 12.01
CA ARG A 99 -9.56 19.23 12.23
C ARG A 99 -9.74 18.02 11.32
N LEU A 100 -9.33 18.14 10.06
CA LEU A 100 -9.33 17.03 9.11
C LEU A 100 -8.41 15.89 9.58
N ASP A 101 -7.18 16.20 9.98
CA ASP A 101 -6.21 15.19 10.42
C ASP A 101 -6.68 14.46 11.68
N LEU A 102 -7.26 15.18 12.65
CA LEU A 102 -7.85 14.59 13.86
C LEU A 102 -9.03 13.67 13.54
N ALA A 103 -9.90 14.08 12.60
CA ALA A 103 -11.02 13.26 12.15
C ALA A 103 -10.52 11.98 11.47
N VAL A 104 -9.56 12.09 10.55
CA VAL A 104 -8.98 10.94 9.86
C VAL A 104 -8.37 9.96 10.87
N GLN A 105 -7.57 10.43 11.83
CA GLN A 105 -6.98 9.57 12.88
C GLN A 105 -8.02 8.78 13.68
N ARG A 106 -9.21 9.34 13.90
CA ARG A 106 -10.34 8.64 14.54
C ARG A 106 -10.99 7.65 13.58
N LEU A 107 -11.31 8.08 12.36
CA LEU A 107 -12.00 7.27 11.34
C LEU A 107 -11.20 6.04 10.91
N LEU A 108 -9.86 6.07 10.98
CA LEU A 108 -9.03 4.87 10.74
C LEU A 108 -9.40 3.69 11.66
N ARG A 109 -9.91 3.98 12.87
CA ARG A 109 -10.26 2.98 13.89
C ARG A 109 -11.69 2.48 13.75
N GLU A 110 -12.56 3.18 13.01
CA GLU A 110 -13.98 2.85 12.87
C GLU A 110 -14.20 1.50 12.16
N PRO A 111 -15.09 0.60 12.64
CA PRO A 111 -15.41 -0.65 11.95
C PRO A 111 -15.89 -0.41 10.50
N LEU A 112 -15.44 -1.27 9.57
CA LEU A 112 -16.06 -1.35 8.24
C LEU A 112 -17.37 -2.15 8.35
N PRO A 113 -18.34 -1.96 7.45
CA PRO A 113 -19.56 -2.75 7.42
C PRO A 113 -19.29 -4.26 7.42
N GLU A 114 -20.06 -5.01 8.21
CA GLU A 114 -20.01 -6.49 8.26
C GLU A 114 -21.13 -7.10 7.41
N GLY A 115 -20.92 -8.31 6.89
CA GLY A 115 -21.92 -9.02 6.06
C GLY A 115 -22.15 -8.44 4.65
N VAL A 116 -21.40 -7.41 4.28
CA VAL A 116 -21.45 -6.73 2.98
C VAL A 116 -20.01 -6.42 2.50
N PRO A 117 -19.79 -5.96 1.26
CA PRO A 117 -18.46 -5.58 0.78
C PRO A 117 -17.72 -4.65 1.76
N PRO A 118 -16.51 -5.00 2.22
CA PRO A 118 -15.90 -4.34 3.36
C PRO A 118 -15.16 -3.07 2.94
N TRP A 119 -15.91 -2.04 2.60
CA TRP A 119 -15.40 -0.70 2.27
C TRP A 119 -16.32 0.40 2.80
N ARG A 120 -15.78 1.61 2.91
CA ARG A 120 -16.53 2.81 3.30
C ARG A 120 -15.90 4.06 2.70
N ILE A 121 -16.76 5.03 2.39
CA ILE A 121 -16.41 6.38 1.94
C ILE A 121 -17.01 7.37 2.93
N TRP A 122 -16.20 8.27 3.45
CA TRP A 122 -16.64 9.42 4.24
C TRP A 122 -16.47 10.70 3.43
N LEU A 123 -17.54 11.50 3.35
CA LEU A 123 -17.51 12.86 2.83
C LEU A 123 -17.24 13.81 4.00
N LEU A 124 -16.02 14.36 4.05
CA LEU A 124 -15.52 15.21 5.14
C LEU A 124 -15.56 16.67 4.70
N HIS A 125 -16.34 17.52 5.37
CA HIS A 125 -16.54 18.91 4.97
C HIS A 125 -16.64 19.86 6.17
N GLY A 126 -16.66 21.17 5.93
CA GLY A 126 -16.74 22.21 6.99
C GLY A 126 -15.43 22.60 7.66
N HIS A 127 -14.34 21.84 7.47
CA HIS A 127 -13.06 22.11 8.12
C HIS A 127 -12.30 23.33 7.58
N ALA A 128 -12.49 23.67 6.30
CA ALA A 128 -11.88 24.83 5.65
C ALA A 128 -12.76 25.35 4.48
N PRO A 129 -12.80 26.67 4.22
CA PRO A 129 -13.57 27.24 3.12
C PRO A 129 -13.13 26.72 1.74
N GLY A 130 -14.08 26.49 0.85
CA GLY A 130 -13.81 26.12 -0.56
C GLY A 130 -13.11 24.77 -0.75
N THR A 131 -13.07 23.92 0.29
CA THR A 131 -12.46 22.59 0.21
C THR A 131 -13.27 21.57 0.97
N TYR A 132 -13.18 20.32 0.54
CA TYR A 132 -13.70 19.17 1.24
C TYR A 132 -12.77 17.98 0.99
N ALA A 133 -13.01 16.88 1.68
CA ALA A 133 -12.22 15.67 1.50
C ALA A 133 -13.10 14.43 1.39
N VAL A 134 -12.58 13.43 0.69
CA VAL A 134 -13.18 12.10 0.59
C VAL A 134 -12.18 11.10 1.16
N LEU A 135 -12.55 10.44 2.26
CA LEU A 135 -11.78 9.33 2.82
C LEU A 135 -12.37 8.03 2.32
N TYR A 136 -11.61 7.27 1.55
CA TYR A 136 -11.95 5.92 1.13
C TYR A 136 -11.12 4.92 1.93
N LEU A 137 -11.77 3.94 2.58
CA LEU A 137 -11.12 2.80 3.22
C LEU A 137 -11.74 1.49 2.75
N VAL A 138 -10.92 0.45 2.64
CA VAL A 138 -11.31 -0.90 2.24
C VAL A 138 -10.48 -1.94 2.98
N HIS A 139 -11.06 -3.12 3.21
CA HIS A 139 -10.31 -4.23 3.77
C HIS A 139 -9.27 -4.76 2.78
N HIS A 140 -8.03 -4.94 3.24
CA HIS A 140 -6.87 -5.32 2.42
C HIS A 140 -7.02 -6.73 1.80
N THR A 141 -7.94 -7.56 2.30
CA THR A 141 -8.33 -8.83 1.65
C THR A 141 -8.87 -8.61 0.23
N VAL A 142 -9.59 -7.52 -0.01
CA VAL A 142 -10.29 -7.27 -1.28
C VAL A 142 -9.47 -6.38 -2.21
N GLN A 143 -8.54 -5.60 -1.68
CA GLN A 143 -7.68 -4.73 -2.48
C GLN A 143 -6.26 -4.72 -1.96
N ASP A 144 -5.30 -4.82 -2.88
CA ASP A 144 -3.94 -4.32 -2.66
C ASP A 144 -3.86 -2.83 -3.00
N GLY A 145 -2.69 -2.22 -2.78
CA GLY A 145 -2.47 -0.81 -3.14
C GLY A 145 -2.77 -0.50 -4.60
N ALA A 146 -2.51 -1.43 -5.52
CA ALA A 146 -2.82 -1.28 -6.94
C ALA A 146 -4.33 -1.28 -7.22
N GLY A 147 -5.09 -2.23 -6.67
CA GLY A 147 -6.55 -2.30 -6.79
C GLY A 147 -7.24 -1.07 -6.18
N MET A 148 -6.65 -0.52 -5.10
CA MET A 148 -7.06 0.77 -4.57
C MET A 148 -6.84 1.89 -5.59
N LEU A 149 -5.68 1.96 -6.28
CA LEU A 149 -5.47 2.95 -7.35
C LEU A 149 -6.51 2.82 -8.47
N HIS A 150 -6.81 1.59 -8.90
CA HIS A 150 -7.85 1.36 -9.91
C HIS A 150 -9.21 1.91 -9.44
N THR A 151 -9.57 1.64 -8.18
CA THR A 151 -10.82 2.16 -7.60
C THR A 151 -10.84 3.69 -7.61
N LEU A 152 -9.74 4.34 -7.21
CA LEU A 152 -9.64 5.80 -7.24
C LEU A 152 -9.75 6.36 -8.66
N GLU A 153 -9.13 5.71 -9.64
CA GLU A 153 -9.21 6.14 -11.05
C GLU A 153 -10.62 5.96 -11.61
N THR A 154 -11.27 4.83 -11.35
CA THR A 154 -12.64 4.59 -11.81
C THR A 154 -13.62 5.57 -11.18
N LEU A 155 -13.50 5.83 -9.87
CA LEU A 155 -14.38 6.75 -9.15
C LEU A 155 -14.10 8.22 -9.48
N PHE A 156 -12.84 8.62 -9.65
CA PHE A 156 -12.48 10.05 -9.69
C PHE A 156 -11.83 10.47 -11.01
N THR A 157 -12.01 9.72 -12.11
CA THR A 157 -11.61 10.18 -13.45
C THR A 157 -12.86 10.34 -14.33
N PRO A 158 -13.05 11.48 -15.04
CA PRO A 158 -14.31 11.79 -15.73
C PRO A 158 -14.74 10.76 -16.78
N HIS A 159 -13.78 10.30 -17.59
CA HIS A 159 -14.04 9.36 -18.70
C HIS A 159 -13.58 7.94 -18.39
N GLY A 160 -13.34 7.65 -17.10
CA GLY A 160 -12.61 6.45 -16.70
C GLY A 160 -11.16 6.46 -17.21
N VAL A 161 -10.45 5.37 -16.93
CA VAL A 161 -9.10 5.13 -17.44
C VAL A 161 -9.10 3.75 -18.09
N PRO A 162 -8.63 3.61 -19.34
CA PRO A 162 -8.47 2.29 -19.96
C PRO A 162 -7.60 1.37 -19.08
N ASP A 163 -7.99 0.10 -18.97
CA ASP A 163 -7.36 -0.88 -18.07
C ASP A 163 -5.83 -1.01 -18.28
N ASP A 164 -5.36 -0.93 -19.53
CA ASP A 164 -3.93 -0.99 -19.89
C ASP A 164 -3.13 0.24 -19.48
N ARG A 165 -3.81 1.37 -19.26
CA ARG A 165 -3.22 2.63 -18.81
C ARG A 165 -3.37 2.87 -17.32
N SER A 166 -4.30 2.18 -16.65
CA SER A 166 -4.55 2.32 -15.20
C SER A 166 -3.26 2.27 -14.38
N SER A 167 -3.16 3.13 -13.36
CA SER A 167 -2.00 3.12 -12.44
C SER A 167 -1.88 1.82 -11.65
N ALA A 168 -2.93 1.01 -11.62
CA ALA A 168 -2.97 -0.27 -10.93
C ALA A 168 -2.14 -1.35 -11.62
N VAL A 169 -1.95 -1.27 -12.94
CA VAL A 169 -1.39 -2.39 -13.71
C VAL A 169 0.10 -2.21 -13.92
N PHE A 170 0.79 -3.32 -14.14
CA PHE A 170 2.14 -3.31 -14.67
C PHE A 170 2.08 -3.63 -16.18
N PRO A 171 2.17 -2.62 -17.08
CA PRO A 171 1.96 -2.84 -18.52
C PRO A 171 2.93 -3.86 -19.12
N GLY A 172 4.15 -3.96 -18.59
CA GLY A 172 5.15 -4.91 -19.06
C GLY A 172 4.77 -6.39 -18.86
N LEU A 173 3.71 -6.70 -18.11
CA LEU A 173 3.21 -8.07 -17.96
C LEU A 173 2.24 -8.48 -19.07
N ARG A 174 1.72 -7.53 -19.86
CA ARG A 174 1.03 -7.84 -21.11
C ARG A 174 2.02 -8.56 -22.03
N ASP A 175 1.61 -9.70 -22.56
CA ASP A 175 2.40 -10.54 -23.45
C ASP A 175 3.83 -10.78 -22.95
N ALA A 176 4.00 -10.91 -21.63
CA ALA A 176 5.30 -11.16 -21.06
C ALA A 176 5.85 -12.51 -21.55
N PRO A 177 7.10 -12.57 -22.02
CA PRO A 177 7.66 -13.81 -22.51
C PRO A 177 7.78 -14.84 -21.38
N ALA A 178 7.71 -16.12 -21.75
CA ALA A 178 7.81 -17.22 -20.80
C ALA A 178 9.12 -17.12 -19.98
N PRO A 179 9.08 -17.33 -18.65
CA PRO A 179 10.28 -17.27 -17.81
C PRO A 179 11.26 -18.38 -18.15
N THR A 180 12.56 -18.05 -18.19
CA THR A 180 13.62 -19.05 -18.33
C THR A 180 13.82 -19.83 -17.02
N PRO A 181 14.56 -20.97 -17.02
CA PRO A 181 14.92 -21.65 -15.78
C PRO A 181 15.63 -20.73 -14.76
N ARG A 182 16.54 -19.85 -15.23
CA ARG A 182 17.19 -18.83 -14.40
C ARG A 182 16.21 -17.86 -13.74
N ASP A 183 15.20 -17.39 -14.47
CA ASP A 183 14.17 -16.49 -13.91
C ASP A 183 13.34 -17.19 -12.84
N ARG A 184 12.95 -18.45 -13.07
CA ARG A 184 12.23 -19.28 -12.09
C ARG A 184 13.03 -19.51 -10.82
N LEU A 185 14.31 -19.86 -10.96
CA LEU A 185 15.21 -20.04 -9.82
C LEU A 185 15.38 -18.74 -9.02
N ARG A 186 15.56 -17.60 -9.71
CA ARG A 186 15.64 -16.29 -9.05
C ARG A 186 14.33 -15.93 -8.32
N ALA A 187 13.17 -16.18 -8.93
CA ALA A 187 11.88 -15.92 -8.29
C ALA A 187 11.67 -16.82 -7.05
N LEU A 188 12.00 -18.11 -7.14
CA LEU A 188 11.95 -19.03 -5.99
C LEU A 188 12.91 -18.56 -4.88
N ALA A 189 14.14 -18.19 -5.23
CA ALA A 189 15.10 -17.66 -4.27
C ALA A 189 14.60 -16.37 -3.60
N ALA A 190 13.91 -15.48 -4.33
CA ALA A 190 13.29 -14.29 -3.76
C ALA A 190 12.19 -14.64 -2.74
N THR A 191 11.33 -15.61 -3.05
CA THR A 191 10.30 -16.12 -2.12
C THR A 191 10.92 -16.69 -0.85
N VAL A 192 11.97 -17.52 -0.97
CA VAL A 192 12.68 -18.10 0.19
C VAL A 192 13.40 -17.02 1.01
N ARG A 193 14.00 -16.02 0.35
CA ARG A 193 14.63 -14.89 1.05
C ARG A 193 13.62 -14.08 1.85
N ALA A 194 12.39 -13.94 1.36
CA ALA A 194 11.33 -13.21 2.05
C ALA A 194 10.94 -13.85 3.40
N THR A 195 11.23 -15.15 3.60
CA THR A 195 10.96 -15.86 4.86
C THR A 195 12.19 -15.95 5.78
N ARG A 196 13.28 -15.24 5.49
CA ARG A 196 14.49 -15.28 6.34
C ARG A 196 14.27 -14.54 7.66
N ARG A 197 14.75 -15.13 8.75
CA ARG A 197 14.85 -14.48 10.06
C ARG A 197 15.74 -13.23 9.97
N THR A 198 15.37 -12.20 10.73
CA THR A 198 16.11 -10.96 10.89
C THR A 198 16.65 -10.81 12.31
N GLU A 199 15.91 -11.28 13.33
CA GLU A 199 16.18 -11.09 14.77
C GLU A 199 16.31 -9.62 15.24
N VAL A 200 16.33 -8.66 14.31
CA VAL A 200 16.48 -7.22 14.59
C VAL A 200 15.35 -6.72 15.48
N TRP A 201 14.13 -7.25 15.33
CA TRP A 201 12.95 -6.77 16.03
C TRP A 201 12.50 -7.68 17.19
N ALA A 202 13.19 -8.79 17.41
CA ALA A 202 12.87 -9.78 18.43
C ALA A 202 13.49 -9.42 19.80
N SER A 203 13.26 -8.19 20.27
CA SER A 203 13.80 -7.74 21.55
C SER A 203 12.84 -8.01 22.72
N ALA A 204 13.29 -8.77 23.70
CA ALA A 204 12.51 -9.01 24.93
C ALA A 204 12.26 -7.73 25.75
N ARG A 205 13.10 -6.71 25.61
CA ARG A 205 12.95 -5.41 26.29
C ARG A 205 11.87 -4.52 25.65
N HIS A 206 11.61 -4.71 24.36
CA HIS A 206 10.68 -3.93 23.57
C HIS A 206 9.81 -4.85 22.71
N PRO A 207 8.95 -5.70 23.33
CA PRO A 207 8.10 -6.60 22.58
C PRO A 207 7.11 -5.81 21.70
N LEU A 208 6.91 -6.28 20.48
CA LEU A 208 5.92 -5.68 19.57
C LEU A 208 4.51 -5.78 20.18
N SER A 209 3.74 -4.72 20.03
CA SER A 209 2.37 -4.59 20.53
C SER A 209 1.36 -4.71 19.39
N PRO A 210 0.04 -4.66 19.67
CA PRO A 210 -0.97 -4.50 18.61
C PRO A 210 -1.35 -3.03 18.35
N ARG A 211 -0.75 -2.06 19.07
CA ARG A 211 -1.07 -0.62 18.93
C ARG A 211 -0.19 0.04 17.88
N ARG A 212 -0.78 0.92 17.04
CA ARG A 212 -0.07 1.57 15.93
C ARG A 212 -0.22 3.08 15.99
N THR A 213 0.82 3.76 15.55
CA THR A 213 0.76 5.19 15.23
C THR A 213 0.76 5.36 13.72
N PHE A 214 -0.08 6.27 13.22
CA PHE A 214 -0.15 6.64 11.82
C PHE A 214 0.32 8.08 11.69
N ARG A 215 1.35 8.33 10.89
CA ARG A 215 1.92 9.66 10.66
C ARG A 215 2.23 9.84 9.19
N TRP A 216 2.04 11.06 8.68
CA TRP A 216 2.29 11.36 7.27
C TRP A 216 3.43 12.36 7.12
N ALA A 217 4.27 12.13 6.13
CA ALA A 217 5.28 13.08 5.69
C ALA A 217 5.13 13.36 4.20
N ARG A 218 5.31 14.61 3.79
CA ARG A 218 5.21 15.05 2.40
C ARG A 218 6.52 15.63 1.92
N VAL A 219 6.96 15.20 0.74
CA VAL A 219 8.13 15.74 0.05
C VAL A 219 7.79 16.02 -1.40
N PRO A 220 8.41 17.02 -2.05
CA PRO A 220 8.32 17.16 -3.49
C PRO A 220 8.84 15.88 -4.17
N ALA A 221 8.10 15.34 -5.13
CA ALA A 221 8.51 14.17 -5.89
C ALA A 221 9.84 14.41 -6.65
N ALA A 222 10.13 15.68 -6.98
CA ALA A 222 11.40 16.10 -7.54
C ALA A 222 12.58 15.84 -6.60
N SER A 223 12.41 15.98 -5.28
CA SER A 223 13.48 15.74 -4.31
C SER A 223 13.98 14.30 -4.34
N LEU A 224 13.05 13.33 -4.40
CA LEU A 224 13.42 11.91 -4.55
C LEU A 224 14.09 11.63 -5.90
N ARG A 225 13.67 12.30 -6.99
CA ARG A 225 14.34 12.19 -8.28
C ARG A 225 15.76 12.75 -8.24
N THR A 226 15.96 13.89 -7.58
CA THR A 226 17.30 14.49 -7.41
C THR A 226 18.21 13.56 -6.63
N VAL A 227 17.74 13.00 -5.51
CA VAL A 227 18.50 11.98 -4.75
C VAL A 227 18.80 10.76 -5.60
N ALA A 228 17.85 10.27 -6.40
CA ALA A 228 18.05 9.08 -7.23
C ALA A 228 19.14 9.27 -8.30
N ARG A 229 19.24 10.48 -8.88
CA ARG A 229 20.18 10.79 -9.97
C ARG A 229 21.64 10.69 -9.58
N THR A 230 21.99 10.87 -8.30
CA THR A 230 23.38 10.81 -7.82
C THR A 230 24.05 9.45 -8.05
N SER A 231 23.25 8.39 -8.19
CA SER A 231 23.73 7.02 -8.49
C SER A 231 23.02 6.39 -9.70
N GLY A 232 22.33 7.19 -10.53
CA GLY A 232 21.60 6.68 -11.72
C GLY A 232 20.37 5.82 -11.41
N GLY A 233 19.77 5.99 -10.23
CA GLY A 233 18.60 5.22 -9.78
C GLY A 233 17.25 5.82 -10.15
N SER A 234 16.19 5.14 -9.74
CA SER A 234 14.80 5.63 -9.82
C SER A 234 14.33 6.26 -8.51
N SER A 235 13.22 7.02 -8.54
CA SER A 235 12.61 7.57 -7.31
C SER A 235 12.26 6.49 -6.28
N ASN A 236 11.93 5.28 -6.73
CA ASN A 236 11.68 4.15 -5.82
C ASN A 236 12.96 3.72 -5.11
N ASP A 237 14.10 3.70 -5.80
CA ASP A 237 15.39 3.33 -5.20
C ASP A 237 15.82 4.38 -4.16
N ALA A 238 15.65 5.67 -4.46
CA ALA A 238 15.86 6.75 -3.51
C ALA A 238 14.92 6.67 -2.30
N TYR A 239 13.65 6.31 -2.52
CA TYR A 239 12.70 6.08 -1.44
C TYR A 239 13.16 4.94 -0.51
N LEU A 240 13.52 3.78 -1.05
CA LEU A 240 14.01 2.64 -0.27
C LEU A 240 15.29 3.00 0.52
N ALA A 241 16.24 3.65 -0.14
CA ALA A 241 17.51 4.05 0.46
C ALA A 241 17.32 5.08 1.58
N THR A 242 16.44 6.08 1.38
CA THR A 242 16.18 7.12 2.39
C THR A 242 15.38 6.58 3.58
N VAL A 243 14.43 5.67 3.37
CA VAL A 243 13.76 4.95 4.48
C VAL A 243 14.79 4.15 5.27
N ALA A 244 15.63 3.36 4.60
CA ALA A 244 16.67 2.58 5.26
C ALA A 244 17.65 3.47 6.04
N HIS A 245 18.12 4.56 5.44
CA HIS A 245 18.98 5.53 6.10
C HIS A 245 18.35 6.10 7.38
N THR A 246 17.06 6.45 7.31
CA THR A 246 16.32 7.00 8.46
C THR A 246 16.13 5.94 9.56
N VAL A 247 15.79 4.71 9.19
CA VAL A 247 15.66 3.59 10.13
C VAL A 247 16.99 3.28 10.83
N GLN A 248 18.10 3.33 10.10
CA GLN A 248 19.43 3.10 10.68
C GLN A 248 19.85 4.21 11.64
N GLY A 249 19.60 5.47 11.30
CA GLY A 249 19.83 6.60 12.23
C GLY A 249 18.97 6.47 13.50
N TRP A 250 17.69 6.10 13.36
CA TRP A 250 16.84 5.81 14.51
C TRP A 250 17.39 4.64 15.36
N SER A 251 17.81 3.55 14.72
CA SER A 251 18.33 2.35 15.40
C SER A 251 19.60 2.64 16.20
N ALA A 252 20.47 3.51 15.68
CA ALA A 252 21.69 3.93 16.37
C ALA A 252 21.41 4.67 17.70
N GLU A 253 20.30 5.41 17.79
CA GLU A 253 19.91 6.19 18.96
C GLU A 253 18.99 5.41 19.92
N HIS A 254 18.01 4.67 19.40
CA HIS A 254 16.87 4.16 20.17
C HIS A 254 16.84 2.64 20.29
N TRP A 255 17.69 1.91 19.54
CA TRP A 255 17.62 0.45 19.48
C TRP A 255 18.83 -0.23 20.10
N PRO A 256 18.65 -1.35 20.84
CA PRO A 256 19.74 -2.00 21.54
C PRO A 256 20.85 -2.45 20.60
N PRO A 257 22.13 -2.22 20.95
CA PRO A 257 23.27 -2.63 20.12
C PRO A 257 23.27 -4.11 19.71
N ALA A 258 22.81 -5.00 20.60
CA ALA A 258 22.72 -6.43 20.35
C ALA A 258 21.76 -6.82 19.21
N HIS A 259 20.83 -5.94 18.84
CA HIS A 259 19.88 -6.15 17.74
C HIS A 259 20.23 -5.30 16.50
N ARG A 260 21.37 -4.63 16.48
CA ARG A 260 21.86 -3.91 15.29
C ARG A 260 22.46 -4.92 14.34
N SER A 261 22.17 -4.74 13.05
CA SER A 261 22.60 -5.66 11.99
C SER A 261 23.38 -4.89 10.92
N PRO A 262 24.41 -5.49 10.31
CA PRO A 262 25.09 -4.92 9.15
C PRO A 262 24.18 -4.84 7.90
N GLU A 263 23.01 -5.48 7.97
CA GLU A 263 21.99 -5.49 6.93
C GLU A 263 20.63 -5.05 7.48
N LEU A 264 19.89 -4.24 6.71
CA LEU A 264 18.49 -3.92 6.94
C LEU A 264 17.62 -4.60 5.89
N ALA A 265 16.70 -5.43 6.36
CA ALA A 265 15.69 -6.06 5.51
C ALA A 265 14.48 -5.14 5.32
N LEU A 266 14.17 -4.85 4.05
CA LEU A 266 12.91 -4.24 3.63
C LEU A 266 12.08 -5.28 2.89
N THR A 267 10.78 -5.35 3.16
CA THR A 267 9.85 -6.18 2.39
C THR A 267 8.98 -5.28 1.53
N MET A 268 9.00 -5.51 0.22
CA MET A 268 8.30 -4.69 -0.76
C MET A 268 7.30 -5.52 -1.57
N PRO A 269 6.02 -5.12 -1.64
CA PRO A 269 5.03 -5.76 -2.47
C PRO A 269 5.26 -5.37 -3.93
N ALA A 270 5.71 -6.32 -4.71
CA ALA A 270 5.97 -6.13 -6.12
C ALA A 270 4.66 -6.31 -6.90
N ASN A 271 4.11 -5.21 -7.47
CA ASN A 271 2.95 -5.27 -8.36
C ASN A 271 3.14 -6.28 -9.52
N ILE A 272 2.26 -7.28 -9.60
CA ILE A 272 2.21 -8.31 -10.64
C ILE A 272 0.85 -8.35 -11.35
N ARG A 273 0.04 -7.29 -11.21
CA ARG A 273 -1.28 -7.15 -11.83
C ARG A 273 -1.15 -6.91 -13.33
N ARG A 274 -1.80 -7.76 -14.14
CA ARG A 274 -1.87 -7.59 -15.59
C ARG A 274 -2.95 -6.57 -15.97
N PRO A 275 -2.87 -5.95 -17.16
CA PRO A 275 -3.93 -5.09 -17.67
C PRO A 275 -5.33 -5.72 -17.62
N GLU A 276 -5.46 -6.99 -17.99
CA GLU A 276 -6.75 -7.71 -18.03
C GLU A 276 -7.33 -7.96 -16.63
N GLU A 277 -6.57 -7.66 -15.58
CA GLU A 277 -6.93 -7.83 -14.18
C GLU A 277 -7.03 -6.50 -13.44
N ALA A 278 -7.10 -5.37 -14.15
CA ALA A 278 -7.14 -4.03 -13.57
C ALA A 278 -8.24 -3.91 -12.51
N SER A 279 -9.46 -4.33 -12.86
CA SER A 279 -10.66 -4.28 -12.00
C SER A 279 -10.82 -5.47 -11.05
N ALA A 280 -9.99 -6.50 -11.19
CA ALA A 280 -10.18 -7.75 -10.47
C ALA A 280 -9.93 -7.58 -8.95
N PRO A 281 -10.79 -8.15 -8.08
CA PRO A 281 -10.62 -8.04 -6.64
C PRO A 281 -9.44 -8.90 -6.16
N GLY A 282 -8.98 -8.62 -4.96
CA GLY A 282 -7.86 -9.27 -4.30
C GLY A 282 -6.50 -8.70 -4.63
N ASN A 283 -5.49 -9.34 -4.06
CA ASN A 283 -4.10 -8.96 -4.05
C ASN A 283 -3.35 -9.61 -5.22
N ARG A 284 -2.65 -8.80 -6.01
CA ARG A 284 -1.78 -9.20 -7.12
C ARG A 284 -0.39 -8.62 -6.90
N THR A 285 0.23 -9.09 -5.83
CA THR A 285 1.57 -8.69 -5.40
C THR A 285 2.44 -9.90 -5.12
N ALA A 286 3.70 -9.88 -5.55
CA ALA A 286 4.71 -10.82 -5.09
C ALA A 286 5.53 -10.15 -3.97
N MET A 287 5.71 -10.80 -2.81
CA MET A 287 6.58 -10.25 -1.78
C MET A 287 8.04 -10.44 -2.17
N VAL A 288 8.78 -9.34 -2.20
CA VAL A 288 10.22 -9.32 -2.47
C VAL A 288 10.92 -8.72 -1.27
N ARG A 289 12.00 -9.35 -0.85
CA ARG A 289 12.89 -8.80 0.17
C ARG A 289 14.04 -8.06 -0.51
N VAL A 290 14.25 -6.83 -0.10
CA VAL A 290 15.37 -5.96 -0.50
C VAL A 290 16.24 -5.79 0.73
N THR A 291 17.50 -6.21 0.64
CA THR A 291 18.45 -6.08 1.75
C THR A 291 19.40 -4.92 1.48
N LEU A 292 19.43 -3.93 2.38
CA LEU A 292 20.28 -2.74 2.24
C LEU A 292 21.33 -2.68 3.37
N PRO A 293 22.46 -1.99 3.17
CA PRO A 293 23.47 -1.81 4.22
C PRO A 293 22.90 -1.16 5.50
N GLY A 294 23.13 -1.82 6.62
CA GLY A 294 22.90 -1.30 7.97
C GLY A 294 24.08 -0.48 8.50
N GLY A 295 24.01 -0.04 9.76
CA GLY A 295 25.10 0.68 10.43
C GLY A 295 25.31 2.10 9.93
N ASP A 296 26.50 2.65 10.18
CA ASP A 296 26.88 4.00 9.73
C ASP A 296 27.52 3.96 8.34
N VAL A 297 26.67 4.05 7.32
CA VAL A 297 27.03 3.97 5.90
C VAL A 297 26.43 5.19 5.19
N PRO A 298 27.10 5.81 4.21
CA PRO A 298 26.53 6.94 3.47
C PRO A 298 25.26 6.55 2.69
N LEU A 299 24.38 7.53 2.45
CA LEU A 299 23.15 7.31 1.68
C LEU A 299 23.42 6.80 0.26
N THR A 300 24.49 7.24 -0.38
CA THR A 300 24.88 6.84 -1.75
C THR A 300 25.13 5.33 -1.85
N ALA A 301 25.87 4.74 -0.91
CA ALA A 301 26.10 3.29 -0.88
C ALA A 301 24.80 2.50 -0.65
N ARG A 302 23.86 3.03 0.16
CA ARG A 302 22.52 2.42 0.30
C ARG A 302 21.71 2.54 -0.99
N LEU A 303 21.79 3.67 -1.69
CA LEU A 303 21.12 3.89 -2.96
C LEU A 303 21.62 2.94 -4.05
N GLU A 304 22.94 2.79 -4.19
CA GLU A 304 23.53 1.82 -5.12
C GLU A 304 23.10 0.39 -4.81
N SER A 305 23.04 0.01 -3.53
CA SER A 305 22.51 -1.29 -3.13
C SER A 305 21.04 -1.44 -3.47
N ALA A 306 20.22 -0.40 -3.25
CA ALA A 306 18.81 -0.42 -3.62
C ALA A 306 18.64 -0.62 -5.14
N ILE A 307 19.42 0.08 -5.96
CA ILE A 307 19.40 -0.07 -7.43
C ILE A 307 19.75 -1.50 -7.84
N ARG A 308 20.78 -2.11 -7.26
CA ARG A 308 21.16 -3.50 -7.56
C ARG A 308 20.08 -4.50 -7.16
N GLU A 309 19.53 -4.36 -5.95
CA GLU A 309 18.52 -5.28 -5.41
C GLU A 309 17.18 -5.17 -6.15
N THR A 310 16.80 -3.98 -6.63
CA THR A 310 15.55 -3.78 -7.38
C THR A 310 15.70 -4.00 -8.89
N ALA A 311 16.91 -4.05 -9.45
CA ALA A 311 17.13 -4.22 -10.88
C ALA A 311 16.38 -5.43 -11.50
N PRO A 312 16.33 -6.63 -10.87
CA PRO A 312 15.58 -7.77 -11.42
C PRO A 312 14.09 -7.47 -11.62
N LEU A 313 13.51 -6.60 -10.79
CA LEU A 313 12.08 -6.26 -10.82
C LEU A 313 11.67 -5.49 -12.08
N ARG A 314 12.64 -4.93 -12.81
CA ARG A 314 12.42 -4.24 -14.11
C ARG A 314 12.24 -5.23 -15.27
N SER A 315 12.70 -6.47 -15.13
CA SER A 315 12.59 -7.49 -16.19
C SER A 315 11.17 -8.06 -16.27
N ARG A 316 10.56 -7.98 -17.48
CA ARG A 316 9.25 -8.57 -17.78
C ARG A 316 9.21 -10.08 -17.51
N ARG A 317 10.26 -10.82 -17.91
CA ARG A 317 10.37 -12.27 -17.68
C ARG A 317 10.47 -12.61 -16.20
N HIS A 318 11.31 -11.89 -15.46
CA HIS A 318 11.45 -12.12 -14.03
C HIS A 318 10.15 -11.77 -13.29
N ARG A 319 9.44 -10.72 -13.72
CA ARG A 319 8.14 -10.37 -13.17
C ARG A 319 7.09 -11.45 -13.38
N GLU A 320 7.04 -12.03 -14.57
CA GLU A 320 6.17 -13.18 -14.86
C GLU A 320 6.57 -14.41 -14.03
N ALA A 321 7.86 -14.63 -13.78
CA ALA A 321 8.33 -15.69 -12.89
C ALA A 321 7.85 -15.49 -11.44
N LEU A 322 7.98 -14.27 -10.90
CA LEU A 322 7.47 -13.89 -9.58
C LEU A 322 5.96 -14.08 -9.50
N ARG A 323 5.22 -13.70 -10.53
CA ARG A 323 3.77 -13.90 -10.61
C ARG A 323 3.39 -15.38 -10.50
N ARG A 324 4.07 -16.25 -11.25
CA ARG A 324 3.85 -17.71 -11.17
C ARG A 324 4.23 -18.28 -9.81
N ALA A 325 5.33 -17.80 -9.22
CA ALA A 325 5.75 -18.20 -7.88
C ALA A 325 4.76 -17.76 -6.79
N ALA A 326 4.21 -16.54 -6.90
CA ALA A 326 3.26 -15.97 -5.96
C ALA A 326 1.89 -16.66 -5.98
N ALA A 327 1.50 -17.29 -7.09
CA ALA A 327 0.31 -18.15 -7.14
C ALA A 327 0.42 -19.31 -6.12
N GLY A 328 1.66 -19.79 -5.89
CA GLY A 328 2.01 -20.77 -4.86
C GLY A 328 1.27 -22.11 -4.99
N PRO A 329 1.55 -23.06 -4.09
CA PRO A 329 0.77 -24.29 -3.99
C PRO A 329 -0.61 -24.01 -3.39
N ARG A 330 -1.62 -24.82 -3.76
CA ARG A 330 -2.93 -24.80 -3.10
C ARG A 330 -2.80 -25.42 -1.71
N LEU A 331 -2.68 -24.57 -0.69
CA LEU A 331 -2.59 -25.03 0.71
C LEU A 331 -3.97 -25.05 1.40
N PRO A 332 -4.25 -26.07 2.24
CA PRO A 332 -5.38 -26.05 3.17
C PRO A 332 -5.28 -24.86 4.14
N SER A 333 -6.43 -24.36 4.62
CA SER A 333 -6.48 -23.14 5.44
C SER A 333 -5.72 -23.23 6.77
N TRP A 334 -5.61 -24.42 7.37
CA TRP A 334 -4.81 -24.62 8.59
C TRP A 334 -3.31 -24.46 8.32
N ALA A 335 -2.82 -24.98 7.19
CA ALA A 335 -1.41 -24.90 6.82
C ALA A 335 -1.03 -23.46 6.49
N LEU A 336 -1.91 -22.75 5.76
CA LEU A 336 -1.76 -21.33 5.50
C LEU A 336 -1.74 -20.51 6.80
N ARG A 337 -2.67 -20.75 7.74
CA ARG A 337 -2.67 -20.07 9.05
C ARG A 337 -1.37 -20.28 9.83
N ARG A 338 -0.86 -21.52 9.84
CA ARG A 338 0.43 -21.84 10.47
C ARG A 338 1.58 -21.10 9.81
N MET A 339 1.59 -21.04 8.48
CA MET A 339 2.61 -20.33 7.69
C MET A 339 2.56 -18.82 7.93
N THR A 340 1.38 -18.20 7.88
CA THR A 340 1.17 -16.78 8.21
C THR A 340 1.64 -16.49 9.64
N ARG A 341 1.30 -17.34 10.60
CA ARG A 341 1.73 -17.16 11.99
C ARG A 341 3.25 -17.26 12.17
N ALA A 342 3.89 -18.20 11.47
CA ALA A 342 5.33 -18.43 11.56
C ALA A 342 6.16 -17.31 10.90
N TYR A 343 5.65 -16.69 9.83
CA TYR A 343 6.45 -15.73 9.04
C TYR A 343 5.94 -14.28 9.09
N ALA A 344 4.63 -14.06 9.11
CA ALA A 344 4.05 -12.72 8.99
C ALA A 344 3.75 -12.06 10.34
N THR A 345 3.65 -12.83 11.42
CA THR A 345 3.39 -12.31 12.79
C THR A 345 4.54 -12.54 13.77
N ASP A 346 5.57 -13.32 13.39
CA ASP A 346 6.72 -13.59 14.25
C ASP A 346 7.73 -12.42 14.16
N PRO A 347 8.02 -11.71 15.27
CA PRO A 347 9.00 -10.63 15.29
C PRO A 347 10.39 -11.06 14.80
N ALA A 348 10.76 -12.33 14.93
CA ALA A 348 12.02 -12.88 14.44
C ALA A 348 12.16 -12.79 12.92
N HIS A 349 11.05 -12.78 12.19
CA HIS A 349 11.01 -12.68 10.72
C HIS A 349 10.69 -11.27 10.23
N ALA A 350 10.32 -10.37 11.15
CA ALA A 350 9.83 -9.06 10.79
C ALA A 350 10.87 -8.22 10.04
N ALA A 351 10.39 -7.48 9.05
CA ALA A 351 11.16 -6.55 8.23
C ALA A 351 10.37 -5.25 8.11
N VAL A 352 11.02 -4.17 7.67
CA VAL A 352 10.31 -2.93 7.41
C VAL A 352 9.49 -3.10 6.14
N GLY A 353 8.16 -3.02 6.26
CA GLY A 353 7.27 -3.04 5.10
C GLY A 353 7.38 -1.73 4.33
N VAL A 354 7.66 -1.78 3.03
CA VAL A 354 7.77 -0.57 2.19
C VAL A 354 6.96 -0.77 0.92
N SER A 355 6.09 0.18 0.59
CA SER A 355 5.30 0.15 -0.65
C SER A 355 5.31 1.51 -1.32
N GLY A 356 5.44 1.52 -2.64
CA GLY A 356 5.50 2.73 -3.47
C GLY A 356 4.44 2.69 -4.55
N LEU A 357 3.56 3.68 -4.56
CA LEU A 357 2.44 3.84 -5.49
C LEU A 357 2.53 5.19 -6.20
N VAL A 358 2.03 5.24 -7.43
CA VAL A 358 1.97 6.47 -8.23
C VAL A 358 0.61 6.55 -8.89
N VAL A 359 -0.13 7.62 -8.63
CA VAL A 359 -1.36 7.94 -9.37
C VAL A 359 -0.97 8.79 -10.58
N ARG A 360 -1.17 8.25 -11.79
CA ARG A 360 -0.75 8.89 -13.05
C ARG A 360 -1.79 9.85 -13.62
N HIS A 361 -3.06 9.65 -13.31
CA HIS A 361 -4.16 10.42 -13.89
C HIS A 361 -4.64 11.50 -12.92
N ALA A 362 -5.06 12.65 -13.46
CA ALA A 362 -5.65 13.70 -12.66
C ALA A 362 -7.03 13.27 -12.17
N LEU A 363 -7.23 13.33 -10.85
CA LEU A 363 -8.48 12.95 -10.22
C LEU A 363 -9.37 14.18 -9.98
N ARG A 364 -10.69 14.00 -10.07
CA ARG A 364 -11.74 14.98 -9.78
C ARG A 364 -13.06 14.32 -9.41
N LEU A 365 -13.94 15.05 -8.73
CA LEU A 365 -15.32 14.66 -8.48
C LEU A 365 -16.23 15.72 -9.10
N GLY A 366 -16.96 15.38 -10.16
CA GLY A 366 -17.66 16.38 -10.97
C GLY A 366 -16.68 17.42 -11.54
N GLY A 367 -16.91 18.70 -11.26
CA GLY A 367 -16.01 19.79 -11.61
C GLY A 367 -14.77 19.90 -10.73
N ASP A 368 -14.81 19.35 -9.52
CA ASP A 368 -13.90 19.71 -8.43
C ASP A 368 -12.59 18.90 -8.49
N PRO A 369 -11.43 19.53 -8.72
CA PRO A 369 -10.17 18.81 -8.85
C PRO A 369 -9.65 18.31 -7.50
N VAL A 370 -9.09 17.10 -7.49
CA VAL A 370 -8.33 16.57 -6.36
C VAL A 370 -6.96 17.24 -6.34
N LEU A 371 -6.67 17.94 -5.24
CA LEU A 371 -5.42 18.66 -4.98
C LEU A 371 -4.33 17.74 -4.44
N SER A 372 -4.69 16.84 -3.52
CA SER A 372 -3.74 15.95 -2.86
C SER A 372 -4.37 14.57 -2.61
N VAL A 373 -3.52 13.55 -2.59
CA VAL A 373 -3.88 12.18 -2.21
C VAL A 373 -2.94 11.74 -1.10
N THR A 374 -3.51 11.47 0.07
CA THR A 374 -2.78 11.01 1.25
C THR A 374 -3.09 9.53 1.45
N PRO A 375 -2.11 8.62 1.30
CA PRO A 375 -2.36 7.20 1.40
C PRO A 375 -2.61 6.79 2.85
N VAL A 376 -3.45 5.78 3.04
CA VAL A 376 -3.66 5.09 4.31
C VAL A 376 -3.25 3.64 4.09
N GLY A 377 -2.25 3.19 4.85
CA GLY A 377 -1.87 1.78 4.88
C GLY A 377 -2.35 1.08 6.14
N CYS A 378 -2.02 -0.21 6.27
CA CYS A 378 -2.12 -0.94 7.53
C CYS A 378 -0.75 -1.49 7.96
N LEU A 379 -0.58 -1.69 9.26
CA LEU A 379 0.55 -2.43 9.82
C LEU A 379 0.04 -3.61 10.64
N PRO A 380 0.12 -4.84 10.10
CA PRO A 380 -0.33 -6.03 10.80
C PRO A 380 0.40 -6.25 12.14
N GLU A 381 -0.20 -7.06 13.01
CA GLU A 381 0.44 -7.47 14.26
C GLU A 381 1.75 -8.23 14.02
N GLY A 382 2.71 -8.09 14.93
CA GLY A 382 4.05 -8.68 14.78
C GLY A 382 4.99 -7.95 13.79
N ASN A 383 4.57 -6.81 13.23
CA ASN A 383 5.40 -6.01 12.32
C ASN A 383 5.75 -4.65 12.95
N PRO A 384 7.03 -4.22 12.91
CA PRO A 384 7.54 -3.05 13.64
C PRO A 384 7.20 -1.73 12.96
N LEU A 385 7.31 -1.70 11.63
CA LEU A 385 7.23 -0.50 10.82
C LEU A 385 6.75 -0.84 9.41
N GLY A 386 5.79 -0.07 8.93
CA GLY A 386 5.37 -0.04 7.54
C GLY A 386 5.42 1.39 7.01
N VAL A 387 5.84 1.57 5.76
CA VAL A 387 5.86 2.84 5.06
C VAL A 387 5.17 2.67 3.70
N LEU A 388 4.05 3.35 3.52
CA LEU A 388 3.33 3.40 2.24
C LEU A 388 3.49 4.79 1.63
N MET A 389 4.22 4.90 0.52
CA MET A 389 4.38 6.13 -0.22
C MET A 389 3.46 6.16 -1.43
N LEU A 390 2.73 7.25 -1.61
CA LEU A 390 1.94 7.53 -2.81
C LEU A 390 2.38 8.86 -3.42
N THR A 391 2.63 8.86 -4.72
CA THR A 391 2.97 10.07 -5.47
C THR A 391 1.80 10.51 -6.34
N TYR A 392 1.39 11.77 -6.20
CA TYR A 392 0.33 12.41 -6.98
C TYR A 392 0.68 13.87 -7.24
N ARG A 393 0.50 14.35 -8.49
CA ARG A 393 0.72 15.74 -8.93
C ARG A 393 1.99 16.39 -8.34
N GLY A 394 3.14 15.71 -8.50
CA GLY A 394 4.44 16.26 -8.10
C GLY A 394 4.74 16.20 -6.59
N THR A 395 3.84 15.67 -5.77
CA THR A 395 4.06 15.46 -4.32
C THR A 395 4.08 13.98 -4.00
N SER A 396 5.06 13.55 -3.20
CA SER A 396 5.13 12.20 -2.64
C SER A 396 4.76 12.26 -1.16
N THR A 397 3.66 11.60 -0.79
CA THR A 397 3.17 11.50 0.60
C THR A 397 3.43 10.09 1.12
N ALA A 398 4.17 9.98 2.22
CA ALA A 398 4.46 8.71 2.88
C ALA A 398 3.66 8.59 4.19
N CYS A 399 2.90 7.50 4.32
CA CYS A 399 2.24 7.07 5.54
C CYS A 399 3.17 6.13 6.31
N PHE A 400 3.67 6.59 7.45
CA PHE A 400 4.44 5.81 8.42
C PHE A 400 3.48 5.19 9.43
N MET A 401 3.52 3.87 9.50
CA MET A 401 2.76 3.06 10.44
C MET A 401 3.76 2.37 11.34
N ALA A 402 3.82 2.79 12.61
CA ALA A 402 4.83 2.30 13.55
C ALA A 402 4.17 1.63 14.74
N ASP A 403 4.77 0.54 15.22
CA ASP A 403 4.39 -0.05 16.51
C ASP A 403 4.67 0.94 17.64
N ARG A 404 3.66 1.20 18.47
CA ARG A 404 3.76 2.17 19.57
C ARG A 404 4.71 1.71 20.68
N ALA A 405 5.03 0.42 20.76
CA ALA A 405 5.98 -0.10 21.75
C ALA A 405 7.45 0.28 21.43
N LEU A 406 7.74 0.70 20.19
CA LEU A 406 9.09 1.02 19.75
C LEU A 406 9.42 2.50 20.02
N PRO A 407 10.44 2.80 20.85
CA PRO A 407 10.71 4.17 21.30
C PRO A 407 11.14 5.09 20.15
N GLY A 408 10.57 6.30 20.07
CA GLY A 408 10.95 7.33 19.10
C GLY A 408 10.58 7.06 17.64
N LEU A 409 9.96 5.91 17.34
CA LEU A 409 9.62 5.50 15.97
C LEU A 409 8.45 6.30 15.39
N ASP A 410 7.62 6.90 16.24
CA ASP A 410 6.53 7.80 15.86
C ASP A 410 7.03 9.10 15.21
N ALA A 411 8.25 9.54 15.53
CA ALA A 411 8.91 10.71 14.92
C ALA A 411 9.66 10.40 13.62
N LEU A 412 9.71 9.14 13.17
CA LEU A 412 10.51 8.71 12.02
C LEU A 412 10.11 9.43 10.71
N HIS A 413 8.83 9.74 10.55
CA HIS A 413 8.29 10.46 9.39
C HIS A 413 8.93 11.86 9.21
N LEU A 414 9.18 12.59 10.30
CA LEU A 414 9.84 13.90 10.27
C LEU A 414 11.33 13.75 9.93
N ARG A 415 11.99 12.74 10.49
CA ARG A 415 13.40 12.45 10.19
C ARG A 415 13.58 12.11 8.72
N TRP A 416 12.71 11.27 8.16
CA TRP A 416 12.72 10.92 6.74
C TRP A 416 12.49 12.14 5.86
N GLN A 417 11.49 12.99 6.19
CA GLN A 417 11.22 14.21 5.45
C GLN A 417 12.45 15.13 5.38
N ARG A 418 13.10 15.35 6.53
CA ARG A 418 14.34 16.15 6.61
C ARG A 418 15.47 15.50 5.82
N ALA A 419 15.68 14.19 5.95
CA ALA A 419 16.74 13.47 5.23
C ALA A 419 16.58 13.64 3.71
N VAL A 420 15.38 13.42 3.17
CA VAL A 420 15.11 13.60 1.73
C VAL A 420 15.40 15.03 1.29
N GLN A 421 14.97 16.03 2.05
CA GLN A 421 15.17 17.44 1.71
C GLN A 421 16.65 17.85 1.79
N CYS A 422 17.36 17.46 2.84
CA CYS A 422 18.78 17.75 3.00
C CYS A 422 19.61 17.14 1.87
N HIS A 423 19.40 15.86 1.57
CA HIS A 423 20.13 15.20 0.48
C HIS A 423 19.76 15.73 -0.90
N ALA A 424 18.50 16.10 -1.14
CA ALA A 424 18.10 16.72 -2.39
C ALA A 424 18.74 18.11 -2.60
N ARG A 425 18.90 18.90 -1.52
CA ARG A 425 19.60 20.20 -1.60
C ARG A 425 21.10 20.00 -1.85
N GLY A 426 21.74 19.09 -1.12
CA GLY A 426 23.17 18.79 -1.30
C GLY A 426 23.48 18.27 -2.72
N ALA A 427 22.62 17.42 -3.27
CA ALA A 427 22.77 16.88 -4.62
C ALA A 427 22.41 17.87 -5.76
N ALA A 428 21.79 19.01 -5.44
CA ALA A 428 21.48 20.05 -6.43
C ALA A 428 22.53 21.16 -6.48
N GLY A 429 23.37 21.28 -5.43
CA GLY A 429 24.38 22.32 -5.30
C GLY A 429 25.82 21.87 -5.62
N GLY A 430 26.03 20.58 -5.90
CA GLY A 430 27.28 20.02 -6.44
C GLY A 430 27.01 19.45 -7.82
#